data_AF-A0A2G9N8S0-F1
#
_entry.id   AF-A0A2G9N8S0-F1
#
_cell.length_a   1.000
_cell.length_b   1.000
_cell.length_c   1.000
_cell.angle_alpha   90.00
_cell.angle_beta   90.00
_cell.angle_gamma   90.00
#
_symmetry.space_group_name_H-M   'P 1'
#
loop_
_entity.id
_entity.type
_entity.pdbx_description
1 polymer ?
#
loop_
_entity_poly.entity_id
_entity_poly.type
_entity_poly.pdbx_seq_one_letter_code
_entity_poly.pdbx_strand_id
1 'polypeptide(L)'
;MSFIDAVTGELESGLHVIANIGQNYFYEVLNHHETSEMIPADSSPVLLYHGYLVTHRCMAGLAKHLKGNGFTSFVREYAYAGDLEEVVKRRSKKLNEFCQRTGRKVNLVGHSLGGLIALRKAQENPTLVDKV
;
A
#
# COMPACT_ATOMS: atom_id res chain seq x y z
N MET A 1 16.43 -24.59 26.75
CA MET A 1 15.85 -23.72 25.71
C MET A 1 14.44 -23.40 26.15
N SER A 2 14.11 -22.13 26.37
CA SER A 2 12.80 -21.78 26.94
C SER A 2 11.71 -21.87 25.86
N PHE A 3 10.48 -22.19 26.26
CA PHE A 3 9.32 -22.22 25.36
C PHE A 3 9.13 -20.88 24.61
N ILE A 4 9.54 -19.77 25.25
CA ILE A 4 9.50 -18.43 24.68
C ILE A 4 10.46 -18.30 23.49
N ASP A 5 11.69 -18.84 23.61
CA ASP A 5 12.70 -18.76 22.54
C ASP A 5 12.28 -19.53 21.28
N ALA A 6 11.59 -20.67 21.47
CA ALA A 6 11.07 -21.50 20.37
C ALA A 6 9.94 -20.79 19.60
N VAL A 7 8.99 -20.19 20.34
CA VAL A 7 7.87 -19.45 19.74
C VAL A 7 8.36 -18.20 19.01
N THR A 8 9.35 -17.48 19.55
CA THR A 8 9.94 -16.32 18.88
C THR A 8 10.71 -16.73 17.62
N GLY A 9 11.45 -17.84 17.65
CA GLY A 9 12.17 -18.35 16.48
C GLY A 9 11.25 -18.79 15.34
N GLU A 10 10.14 -19.45 15.67
CA GLU A 10 9.12 -19.83 14.69
C GLU A 10 8.42 -18.61 14.07
N LEU A 11 8.10 -17.60 14.87
CA LEU A 11 7.49 -16.34 14.38
C LEU A 11 8.43 -15.54 13.47
N GLU A 12 9.71 -15.41 13.82
CA GLU A 12 10.69 -14.73 12.95
C GLU A 12 10.91 -15.47 11.63
N SER A 13 10.95 -16.81 11.68
CA SER A 13 11.05 -17.63 10.47
C SER A 13 9.83 -17.48 9.56
N GLY A 14 8.63 -17.45 10.15
CA GLY A 14 7.37 -17.26 9.42
C GLY A 14 7.26 -15.88 8.80
N LEU A 15 7.70 -14.82 9.51
CA LEU A 15 7.76 -13.47 8.96
C LEU A 15 8.74 -13.36 7.79
N HIS A 16 9.91 -14.01 7.89
CA HIS A 16 10.89 -14.06 6.80
C HIS A 16 10.34 -14.77 5.56
N VAL A 17 9.61 -15.87 5.75
CA VAL A 17 8.97 -16.61 4.65
C VAL A 17 7.88 -15.77 4.00
N ILE A 18 7.01 -15.11 4.77
CA ILE A 18 5.95 -14.25 4.24
C ILE A 18 6.54 -13.04 3.50
N ALA A 19 7.60 -12.43 4.03
CA ALA A 19 8.29 -11.32 3.38
C ALA A 19 8.94 -11.73 2.05
N ASN A 20 9.56 -12.92 1.99
CA ASN A 20 10.17 -13.46 0.78
C ASN A 20 9.13 -13.87 -0.28
N ILE A 21 8.04 -14.52 0.13
CA ILE A 21 6.93 -14.85 -0.78
C ILE A 21 6.32 -13.56 -1.34
N GLY A 22 6.09 -12.57 -0.48
CA GLY A 22 5.59 -11.26 -0.89
C GLY A 22 6.52 -10.54 -1.87
N GLN A 23 7.84 -10.61 -1.69
CA GLN A 23 8.79 -10.05 -2.65
C GLN A 23 8.80 -10.81 -3.98
N ASN A 24 8.84 -12.15 -3.97
CA ASN A 24 8.98 -12.96 -5.18
C ASN A 24 7.75 -12.88 -6.08
N TYR A 25 6.54 -13.04 -5.53
CA TYR A 25 5.30 -12.87 -6.30
C TYR A 25 5.16 -11.44 -6.83
N PHE A 26 5.63 -10.45 -6.08
CA PHE A 26 5.56 -9.06 -6.50
C PHE A 26 6.50 -8.76 -7.68
N TYR A 27 7.71 -9.32 -7.69
CA TYR A 27 8.60 -9.23 -8.86
C TYR A 27 8.04 -9.97 -10.06
N GLU A 28 7.39 -11.11 -9.87
CA GLU A 28 6.75 -11.89 -10.93
C GLU A 28 5.59 -11.13 -11.59
N VAL A 29 4.73 -10.47 -10.81
CA VAL A 29 3.64 -9.62 -11.33
C VAL A 29 4.20 -8.40 -12.10
N LEU A 30 5.24 -7.74 -11.59
CA LEU A 30 5.88 -6.63 -12.32
C LEU A 30 6.53 -7.06 -13.63
N ASN A 31 6.99 -8.31 -13.73
CA ASN A 31 7.64 -8.85 -14.92
C ASN A 31 6.65 -9.42 -15.95
N HIS A 32 5.38 -9.65 -15.58
CA HIS A 32 4.38 -10.30 -16.44
C HIS A 32 3.33 -9.39 -17.07
N HIS A 33 3.40 -8.07 -16.90
CA HIS A 33 2.49 -7.15 -17.59
C HIS A 33 3.05 -6.72 -18.96
N GLU A 34 2.45 -7.27 -20.02
CA GLU A 34 2.37 -6.63 -21.34
C GLU A 34 1.84 -5.20 -21.18
N THR A 35 2.40 -4.29 -21.99
CA THR A 35 2.24 -2.85 -21.97
C THR A 35 0.77 -2.41 -21.91
N SER A 36 0.23 -2.22 -20.70
CA SER A 36 -0.93 -1.39 -20.47
C SER A 36 -0.54 0.03 -20.88
N GLU A 37 -1.36 0.67 -21.73
CA GLU A 37 -1.10 2.01 -22.24
C GLU A 37 -0.59 2.93 -21.13
N MET A 38 0.62 3.44 -21.33
CA MET A 38 1.28 4.35 -20.40
C MET A 38 0.43 5.63 -20.38
N ILE A 39 -0.48 5.75 -19.41
CA ILE A 39 -1.25 6.98 -19.20
C ILE A 39 -0.21 8.08 -18.97
N PRO A 40 -0.16 9.13 -19.81
CA PRO A 40 0.77 10.24 -19.62
C PRO A 40 0.68 10.73 -18.19
N ALA A 41 1.81 11.10 -17.58
CA ALA A 41 1.95 11.48 -16.18
C ALA A 41 0.87 12.49 -15.72
N ASP A 42 -0.30 11.96 -15.41
CA ASP A 42 -1.37 12.70 -14.79
C ASP A 42 -0.93 12.92 -13.37
N SER A 43 -0.91 14.18 -13.01
CA SER A 43 0.03 14.69 -12.01
C SER A 43 -0.29 14.13 -10.60
N SER A 44 -1.46 13.54 -10.39
CA SER A 44 -1.97 13.02 -9.13
C SER A 44 -1.03 12.00 -8.46
N PRO A 45 -0.56 12.28 -7.22
CA PRO A 45 0.28 11.37 -6.46
C PRO A 45 -0.41 10.03 -6.17
N VAL A 46 0.37 8.95 -6.10
CA VAL A 46 -0.12 7.61 -5.78
C VAL A 46 0.09 7.30 -4.30
N LEU A 47 -0.96 6.93 -3.56
CA LEU A 47 -0.85 6.44 -2.18
C LEU A 47 -0.94 4.91 -2.15
N LEU A 48 0.08 4.27 -1.58
CA LEU A 48 0.19 2.82 -1.50
C LEU A 48 -0.17 2.31 -0.09
N TYR A 49 -1.05 1.31 -0.01
CA TYR A 49 -1.47 0.65 1.24
C TYR A 49 -1.07 -0.82 1.23
N HIS A 50 -0.28 -1.22 2.24
CA HIS A 50 0.13 -2.62 2.42
C HIS A 50 -1.04 -3.51 2.89
N GLY A 51 -0.82 -4.82 2.97
CA GLY A 51 -1.80 -5.78 3.47
C GLY A 51 -1.71 -6.00 4.99
N TYR A 52 -2.54 -6.93 5.49
CA TYR A 52 -2.47 -7.40 6.87
C TYR A 52 -1.19 -8.24 7.12
N LEU A 53 -0.64 -8.17 8.34
CA LEU A 53 0.59 -8.87 8.78
C LEU A 53 1.87 -8.54 8.00
N VAL A 54 1.84 -7.52 7.15
CA VAL A 54 3.00 -7.01 6.42
C VAL A 54 3.16 -5.52 6.73
N THR A 55 4.31 -4.98 6.39
CA THR A 55 4.64 -3.56 6.57
C THR A 55 4.71 -2.85 5.23
N HIS A 56 4.88 -1.52 5.25
CA HIS A 56 5.14 -0.71 4.04
C HIS A 56 6.26 -1.26 3.14
N ARG A 57 7.19 -2.05 3.67
CA ARG A 57 8.33 -2.59 2.89
C ARG A 57 7.90 -3.46 1.71
N CYS A 58 6.77 -4.17 1.80
CA CYS A 58 6.29 -4.97 0.67
C CYS A 58 5.87 -4.11 -0.54
N MET A 59 5.63 -2.81 -0.34
CA MET A 59 5.31 -1.86 -1.42
C MET A 59 6.54 -1.19 -2.05
N ALA A 60 7.75 -1.45 -1.53
CA ALA A 60 8.95 -0.74 -1.97
C ALA A 60 9.27 -0.97 -3.46
N GLY A 61 9.04 -2.19 -3.95
CA GLY A 61 9.19 -2.52 -5.37
C GLY A 61 8.23 -1.71 -6.24
N LEU A 62 6.96 -1.61 -5.85
CA LEU A 62 5.95 -0.83 -6.56
C LEU A 62 6.31 0.65 -6.57
N ALA A 63 6.69 1.19 -5.42
CA ALA A 63 7.10 2.59 -5.30
C ALA A 63 8.30 2.91 -6.21
N LYS A 64 9.29 2.01 -6.28
CA LYS A 64 10.45 2.15 -7.16
C LYS A 64 10.05 2.11 -8.63
N HIS A 65 9.19 1.16 -9.02
CA HIS A 65 8.67 1.06 -10.37
C HIS A 65 7.90 2.32 -10.79
N LEU A 66 6.98 2.79 -9.95
CA LEU A 66 6.22 4.03 -10.18
C LEU A 66 7.15 5.24 -10.33
N LYS A 67 8.16 5.36 -9.47
CA LYS A 67 9.17 6.42 -9.56
C LYS A 67 9.94 6.36 -10.88
N GLY A 68 10.33 5.16 -11.32
CA GLY A 68 11.01 4.94 -12.60
C GLY A 68 10.17 5.38 -13.81
N ASN A 69 8.85 5.37 -13.68
CA ASN A 69 7.89 5.82 -14.69
C ASN A 69 7.39 7.26 -14.47
N GLY A 70 8.06 8.05 -13.62
CA GLY A 70 7.73 9.47 -13.43
C GLY A 70 6.61 9.78 -12.43
N PHE A 71 6.07 8.79 -11.73
CA PHE A 71 5.03 9.00 -10.72
C PHE A 71 5.63 9.36 -9.35
N THR A 72 4.97 10.29 -8.65
CA THR A 72 5.21 10.50 -7.21
C THR A 72 4.35 9.53 -6.42
N SER A 73 4.96 8.66 -5.62
CA SER A 73 4.24 7.70 -4.78
C SER A 73 4.62 7.82 -3.30
N PHE A 74 3.66 7.53 -2.42
CA PHE A 74 3.85 7.53 -0.96
C PHE A 74 3.32 6.24 -0.37
N VAL A 75 4.17 5.49 0.32
CA VAL A 75 3.75 4.31 1.05
C VAL A 75 3.20 4.70 2.43
N ARG A 76 2.04 4.16 2.80
CA ARG A 76 1.40 4.42 4.08
C ARG A 76 1.58 3.24 5.02
N GLU A 77 2.25 3.48 6.14
CA GLU A 77 2.31 2.56 7.26
C GLU A 77 1.07 2.71 8.16
N TYR A 78 0.46 1.57 8.51
CA TYR A 78 -0.65 1.51 9.46
C TYR A 78 -0.68 0.15 10.18
N ALA A 79 -1.14 0.16 11.44
CA ALA A 79 -1.45 -1.07 12.16
C ALA A 79 -2.93 -1.41 11.95
N TYR A 80 -3.22 -2.69 11.72
CA TYR A 80 -4.59 -3.21 11.71
C TYR A 80 -4.84 -4.00 12.98
N ALA A 81 -5.84 -3.58 13.75
CA ALA A 81 -6.23 -4.20 15.03
C ALA A 81 -7.61 -4.86 14.97
N GLY A 82 -8.06 -5.25 13.77
CA GLY A 82 -9.38 -5.89 13.56
C GLY A 82 -10.51 -4.94 13.17
N ASP A 83 -10.28 -3.63 13.16
CA ASP A 83 -11.27 -2.62 12.76
C ASP A 83 -10.80 -1.85 11.51
N LEU A 84 -11.43 -2.12 10.37
CA LEU A 84 -11.14 -1.46 9.10
C LEU A 84 -11.59 -0.01 9.10
N GLU A 85 -12.76 0.28 9.67
CA GLU A 85 -13.35 1.62 9.67
C GLU A 85 -12.52 2.57 10.53
N GLU A 86 -11.97 2.09 11.65
CA GLU A 86 -11.04 2.87 12.46
C GLU A 86 -9.77 3.24 11.67
N VAL A 87 -9.18 2.28 10.95
CA VAL A 87 -8.01 2.51 10.11
C VAL A 87 -8.33 3.52 9.01
N VAL A 88 -9.44 3.32 8.30
CA VAL A 88 -9.88 4.22 7.23
C VAL A 88 -10.08 5.63 7.78
N LYS A 89 -10.85 5.80 8.84
CA LYS A 89 -11.13 7.10 9.49
C LYS A 89 -9.85 7.83 9.90
N ARG A 90 -8.94 7.16 10.61
CA ARG A 90 -7.65 7.75 11.04
C ARG A 90 -6.79 8.19 9.85
N ARG A 91 -6.88 7.48 8.72
CA ARG A 91 -6.08 7.77 7.52
C ARG A 91 -6.79 8.70 6.53
N SER A 92 -8.10 8.88 6.61
CA SER A 92 -8.86 9.84 5.80
C SER A 92 -8.54 11.28 6.18
N LYS A 93 -8.31 11.58 7.47
CA LYS A 93 -7.81 12.90 7.89
C LYS A 93 -6.50 13.30 7.18
N LYS A 94 -5.53 12.39 7.15
CA LYS A 94 -4.23 12.63 6.48
C LYS A 94 -4.35 12.77 4.96
N LEU A 95 -5.33 12.11 4.35
CA LEU A 95 -5.64 12.28 2.93
C LEU A 95 -6.16 13.69 2.67
N ASN A 96 -7.12 14.16 3.46
CA ASN A 96 -7.68 15.50 3.31
C ASN A 96 -6.62 16.59 3.50
N GLU A 97 -5.81 16.48 4.55
CA GLU A 97 -4.69 17.40 4.80
C GLU A 97 -3.69 17.42 3.63
N PHE A 98 -3.41 16.26 3.04
CA PHE A 98 -2.54 16.17 1.87
C PHE A 98 -3.15 16.88 0.66
N CYS A 99 -4.38 16.52 0.28
CA CYS A 99 -5.04 17.09 -0.90
C CYS A 99 -5.28 18.59 -0.75
N GLN A 100 -5.62 19.07 0.45
CA GLN A 100 -5.77 20.50 0.74
C GLN A 100 -4.44 21.25 0.58
N ARG A 101 -3.35 20.69 1.12
CA ARG A 101 -2.02 21.32 1.04
C ARG A 101 -1.46 21.34 -0.38
N THR A 102 -1.75 20.30 -1.18
CA THR A 102 -1.20 20.19 -2.54
C THR A 102 -2.14 20.68 -3.63
N GLY A 103 -3.42 20.89 -3.33
CA GLY A 103 -4.46 21.21 -4.33
C GLY A 103 -4.72 20.09 -5.33
N ARG A 104 -4.36 18.85 -5.01
CA ARG A 104 -4.35 17.72 -5.96
C ARG A 104 -5.09 16.53 -5.39
N LYS A 105 -5.84 15.84 -6.26
CA LYS A 105 -6.38 14.51 -5.97
C LYS A 105 -5.25 13.48 -5.92
N VAL A 106 -5.57 12.28 -5.45
CA VAL A 106 -4.63 11.16 -5.41
C VAL A 106 -5.19 9.93 -6.11
N ASN A 107 -4.28 9.12 -6.63
CA ASN A 107 -4.56 7.73 -6.98
C ASN A 107 -4.29 6.85 -5.76
N LEU A 108 -5.10 5.82 -5.54
CA LEU A 108 -4.90 4.87 -4.46
C LEU A 108 -4.54 3.51 -5.04
N VAL A 109 -3.58 2.81 -4.43
CA VAL A 109 -3.31 1.40 -4.75
C VAL A 109 -3.18 0.66 -3.44
N GLY A 110 -3.79 -0.51 -3.35
CA GLY A 110 -3.80 -1.31 -2.14
C GLY A 110 -3.64 -2.79 -2.44
N HIS A 111 -2.84 -3.47 -1.62
CA HIS A 111 -2.67 -4.92 -1.70
C HIS A 111 -3.47 -5.61 -0.60
N SER A 112 -4.24 -6.64 -0.96
CA SER A 112 -5.07 -7.40 -0.03
C SER A 112 -5.95 -6.45 0.81
N LEU A 113 -5.86 -6.46 2.15
CA LEU A 113 -6.54 -5.52 3.05
C LEU A 113 -6.34 -4.04 2.65
N GLY A 114 -5.16 -3.68 2.15
CA GLY A 114 -4.88 -2.34 1.67
C GLY A 114 -5.79 -1.91 0.52
N GLY A 115 -6.24 -2.86 -0.31
CA GLY A 115 -7.20 -2.62 -1.40
C GLY A 115 -8.58 -2.24 -0.86
N LEU A 116 -9.03 -2.93 0.19
CA LEU A 116 -10.28 -2.57 0.89
C LEU A 116 -10.20 -1.18 1.53
N ILE A 117 -9.06 -0.83 2.13
CA ILE A 117 -8.80 0.52 2.65
C ILE A 117 -8.89 1.54 1.50
N ALA A 118 -8.21 1.29 0.38
CA ALA A 118 -8.22 2.18 -0.77
C ALA A 118 -9.64 2.41 -1.30
N LEU A 119 -10.38 1.32 -1.52
CA LEU A 119 -11.77 1.36 -1.97
C LEU A 119 -12.66 2.16 -1.01
N ARG A 120 -12.60 1.84 0.29
CA ARG A 120 -13.42 2.51 1.30
C ARG A 120 -13.11 4.00 1.39
N LYS A 121 -11.83 4.38 1.31
CA LYS A 121 -11.41 5.79 1.30
C LYS A 121 -11.92 6.54 0.08
N ALA A 122 -11.93 5.92 -1.09
CA ALA A 122 -12.48 6.52 -2.31
C ALA A 122 -13.98 6.74 -2.19
N GLN A 123 -14.72 5.79 -1.63
CA GLN A 123 -16.15 5.93 -1.36
C GLN A 123 -16.46 7.06 -0.36
N GLU A 124 -15.65 7.21 0.69
CA GLU A 124 -15.81 8.29 1.67
C GLU A 124 -15.38 9.67 1.15
N ASN A 125 -14.44 9.72 0.20
CA ASN A 125 -13.81 10.95 -0.26
C ASN A 125 -13.75 11.02 -1.80
N PRO A 126 -14.90 10.91 -2.50
CA PRO A 126 -14.94 10.77 -3.95
C PRO A 126 -14.41 12.02 -4.69
N THR A 127 -14.40 13.18 -4.04
CA THR A 127 -13.85 14.42 -4.62
C THR A 127 -12.33 14.53 -4.49
N LEU A 128 -11.70 13.70 -3.65
CA LEU A 128 -10.26 13.77 -3.33
C LEU A 128 -9.46 12.62 -3.96
N VAL A 129 -10.15 11.59 -4.45
CA VAL A 129 -9.58 10.43 -5.12
C VAL A 129 -9.89 10.50 -6.61
N ASP A 130 -8.88 10.23 -7.42
CA ASP A 130 -9.03 10.17 -8.88
C ASP A 130 -9.31 8.74 -9.33
N LYS A 131 -8.46 7.78 -8.93
CA LYS A 131 -8.59 6.36 -9.26
C LYS A 131 -8.18 5.47 -8.08
N VAL A 132 -8.69 4.23 -8.10
CA VAL A 132 -8.32 3.11 -7.22
C VAL A 132 -7.90 1.93 -8.09
#